data_AF-A0A1I7JNW1-F1
#
_entry.id   AF-A0A1I7JNW1-F1
#
_cell.length_a   1.000
_cell.length_b   1.000
_cell.length_c   1.000
_cell.angle_alpha   90.00
_cell.angle_beta   90.00
_cell.angle_gamma   90.00
#
_symmetry.space_group_name_H-M   'P 1'
#
loop_
_entity.id
_entity.type
_entity.pdbx_description
1 polymer ?
#
loop_
_entity_poly.entity_id
_entity_poly.type
_entity_poly.pdbx_seq_one_letter_code
_entity_poly.pdbx_strand_id
1 'polypeptide(L)'
;MATVERILNIKICKKLFLCNSQKNKFYMLMMLGNKKFKSGNISKQIGSSRLSFADEEYMEEFLDIKPGSVSILGLMNDINNNVKLLVDKDLLKEEYIGCHPCINTSSLKIKTEDIFSKFLSYVNHEVTYVDVK
;
A
#
# COMPACT_ATOMS: atom_id res chain seq x y z
N MET A 1 12.38 6.35 -13.59
CA MET A 1 11.65 5.15 -13.09
C MET A 1 12.09 3.87 -13.80
N ALA A 2 12.09 3.78 -15.14
CA ALA A 2 12.49 2.56 -15.87
C ALA A 2 13.93 2.04 -15.58
N THR A 3 14.86 2.93 -15.21
CA THR A 3 16.26 2.56 -14.93
C THR A 3 16.42 1.76 -13.63
N VAL A 4 15.59 2.04 -12.61
CA VAL A 4 15.71 1.40 -11.28
C VAL A 4 15.16 -0.03 -11.30
N GLU A 5 14.03 -0.26 -11.96
CA GLU A 5 13.46 -1.61 -12.15
C GLU A 5 14.45 -2.54 -12.84
N ARG A 6 15.11 -2.04 -13.89
CA ARG A 6 16.08 -2.79 -14.67
C ARG A 6 17.37 -3.07 -13.89
N ILE A 7 17.83 -2.13 -13.07
CA ILE A 7 19.05 -2.30 -12.26
C ILE A 7 18.82 -3.26 -11.08
N LEU A 8 17.67 -3.15 -10.40
CA LEU A 8 17.39 -3.94 -9.19
C LEU A 8 16.68 -5.28 -9.49
N ASN A 9 16.24 -5.48 -10.73
CA ASN A 9 15.42 -6.61 -11.18
C ASN A 9 14.22 -6.84 -10.25
N ILE A 10 13.46 -5.77 -10.01
CA ILE A 10 12.25 -5.78 -9.17
C ILE A 10 11.10 -5.11 -9.89
N LYS A 11 9.87 -5.55 -9.62
CA LYS A 11 8.67 -4.83 -10.06
C LYS A 11 8.37 -3.69 -9.10
N ILE A 12 8.18 -2.47 -9.62
CA ILE A 12 7.72 -1.36 -8.78
C ILE A 12 6.26 -1.61 -8.39
N CYS A 13 6.00 -1.48 -7.10
CA CYS A 13 4.68 -1.60 -6.52
C CYS A 13 4.12 -0.21 -6.24
N LYS A 14 2.90 0.06 -6.67
CA LYS A 14 2.13 1.26 -6.33
C LYS A 14 1.45 1.08 -4.98
N LYS A 15 1.42 2.16 -4.20
CA LYS A 15 0.68 2.25 -2.95
C LYS A 15 -0.30 3.40 -3.10
N LEU A 16 -1.58 3.14 -2.88
CA LEU A 16 -2.64 4.14 -2.98
C LEU A 16 -3.31 4.27 -1.62
N PHE A 17 -3.41 5.50 -1.13
CA PHE A 17 -4.15 5.80 0.09
C PHE A 17 -5.58 6.20 -0.28
N LEU A 18 -6.55 5.44 0.22
CA LEU A 18 -7.94 5.49 -0.22
C LEU A 18 -8.87 5.63 0.98
N CYS A 19 -10.04 6.22 0.77
CA CYS A 19 -11.12 6.26 1.75
C CYS A 19 -12.45 5.86 1.09
N ASN A 20 -13.43 5.51 1.91
CA ASN A 20 -14.81 5.38 1.45
C ASN A 20 -15.47 6.76 1.27
N SER A 21 -16.66 6.77 0.67
CA SER A 21 -17.39 8.03 0.39
C SER A 21 -17.72 8.87 1.62
N GLN A 22 -17.81 8.24 2.80
CA GLN A 22 -18.08 8.92 4.08
C GLN A 22 -16.81 9.38 4.81
N LYS A 23 -15.61 9.08 4.26
CA LYS A 23 -14.31 9.37 4.87
C LYS A 23 -14.17 8.88 6.33
N ASN A 24 -14.79 7.75 6.66
CA ASN A 24 -14.71 7.12 7.99
C ASN A 24 -13.99 5.77 7.98
N LYS A 25 -13.62 5.27 6.79
CA LYS A 25 -12.81 4.06 6.62
C LYS A 25 -11.69 4.35 5.65
N PHE A 26 -10.47 4.08 6.07
CA PHE A 26 -9.25 4.34 5.31
C PHE A 26 -8.57 3.03 4.93
N TYR A 27 -7.93 3.03 3.77
CA TYR A 27 -7.33 1.86 3.18
C TYR A 27 -6.01 2.21 2.51
N MET A 28 -4.99 1.39 2.72
CA MET A 28 -3.75 1.42 1.93
C MET A 28 -3.78 0.26 0.95
N LEU A 29 -3.89 0.53 -0.35
CA LEU A 29 -3.87 -0.50 -1.40
C LEU A 29 -2.46 -0.63 -1.99
N MET A 30 -1.88 -1.82 -1.87
CA MET A 30 -0.65 -2.22 -2.56
C MET A 30 -0.96 -3.03 -3.81
N MET A 31 -0.41 -2.63 -4.95
CA MET A 31 -0.62 -3.29 -6.23
C MET A 31 0.60 -3.15 -7.16
N LEU A 32 0.71 -4.00 -8.17
CA LEU A 32 1.77 -3.89 -9.17
C LEU A 32 1.64 -2.58 -9.97
N GLY A 33 2.77 -1.96 -10.31
CA GLY A 33 2.84 -0.66 -10.95
C GLY A 33 2.19 -0.60 -12.35
N ASN A 34 2.14 -1.71 -13.05
CA ASN A 34 1.52 -1.82 -14.38
C ASN A 34 -0.01 -1.95 -14.34
N LYS A 35 -0.59 -2.30 -13.19
CA LYS A 35 -2.04 -2.47 -13.05
C LYS A 35 -2.76 -1.13 -12.88
N LYS A 36 -4.04 -1.09 -13.24
CA LYS A 36 -4.90 0.09 -13.09
C LYS A 36 -5.87 -0.11 -11.93
N PHE A 37 -5.92 0.86 -11.03
CA PHE A 37 -6.88 0.86 -9.93
C PHE A 37 -8.30 1.11 -10.45
N LYS A 38 -9.23 0.22 -10.10
CA LYS A 38 -10.67 0.36 -10.37
C LYS A 38 -11.46 0.24 -9.07
N SER A 39 -11.83 1.38 -8.52
CA SER A 39 -12.56 1.50 -7.25
C SER A 39 -13.72 0.51 -7.10
N GLY A 40 -14.59 0.39 -8.11
CA GLY A 40 -15.78 -0.47 -8.05
C GLY A 40 -15.48 -1.98 -7.98
N ASN A 41 -14.29 -2.43 -8.40
CA ASN A 41 -13.87 -3.82 -8.26
C ASN A 41 -13.36 -4.11 -6.84
N ILE A 42 -12.60 -3.19 -6.26
CA ILE A 42 -12.03 -3.34 -4.92
C ILE A 42 -13.11 -3.12 -3.85
N SER A 43 -13.95 -2.10 -4.00
CA SER A 43 -15.01 -1.79 -3.04
C SER A 43 -15.99 -2.96 -2.86
N LYS A 44 -16.30 -3.69 -3.95
CA LYS A 44 -17.12 -4.91 -3.90
C LYS A 44 -16.47 -6.05 -3.13
N GLN A 45 -15.16 -6.23 -3.26
CA GLN A 45 -14.42 -7.31 -2.57
C GLN A 45 -14.36 -7.08 -1.06
N ILE A 46 -14.28 -5.82 -0.63
CA ILE A 46 -14.17 -5.46 0.80
C ILE A 46 -15.51 -5.07 1.44
N GLY A 47 -16.62 -5.17 0.70
CA GLY A 47 -17.95 -4.78 1.19
C GLY A 47 -18.07 -3.28 1.54
N SER A 48 -17.36 -2.41 0.83
CA SER A 48 -17.36 -0.95 1.05
C SER A 48 -18.10 -0.21 -0.06
N SER A 49 -18.51 1.03 0.23
CA SER A 49 -18.89 1.99 -0.81
C SER A 49 -17.70 2.32 -1.72
N ARG A 50 -17.97 2.99 -2.84
CA ARG A 50 -16.96 3.40 -3.81
C ARG A 50 -15.81 4.12 -3.11
N LEU A 51 -14.60 3.61 -3.35
CA LEU A 51 -13.36 4.17 -2.84
C LEU A 51 -12.92 5.38 -3.67
N SER A 52 -12.42 6.40 -2.99
CA SER A 52 -11.77 7.59 -3.54
C SER A 52 -10.36 7.72 -2.95
N PHE A 53 -9.52 8.54 -3.55
CA PHE A 53 -8.27 8.95 -2.90
C PHE A 53 -8.59 9.74 -1.64
N ALA A 54 -7.88 9.44 -0.56
CA ALA A 54 -7.98 10.19 0.68
C ALA A 54 -7.09 11.43 0.61
N ASP A 55 -7.49 12.47 1.35
CA ASP A 55 -6.79 13.75 1.39
C ASP A 55 -5.45 13.63 2.15
N GLU A 56 -4.56 14.58 1.92
CA GLU A 56 -3.23 14.62 2.52
C GLU A 56 -3.26 14.74 4.05
N GLU A 57 -4.23 15.46 4.59
CA GLU A 57 -4.41 15.66 6.04
C GLU A 57 -4.50 14.31 6.77
N TYR A 58 -5.25 13.35 6.22
CA TYR A 58 -5.38 12.00 6.79
C TYR A 58 -4.12 11.14 6.63
N MET A 59 -3.29 11.41 5.61
CA MET A 59 -2.00 10.72 5.48
C MET A 59 -1.03 11.18 6.56
N GLU A 60 -1.00 12.47 6.87
CA GLU A 60 -0.18 13.02 7.95
C GLU A 60 -0.74 12.57 9.31
N GLU A 61 -2.06 12.62 9.50
CA GLU A 61 -2.71 12.21 10.75
C GLU A 61 -2.49 10.73 11.10
N PHE A 62 -2.68 9.81 10.15
CA PHE A 62 -2.64 8.38 10.45
C PHE A 62 -1.28 7.72 10.18
N LEU A 63 -0.52 8.22 9.20
CA LEU A 63 0.71 7.57 8.76
C LEU A 63 1.94 8.43 9.03
N ASP A 64 1.80 9.68 9.46
CA ASP A 64 2.90 10.66 9.60
C ASP A 64 3.76 10.74 8.31
N ILE A 65 3.07 10.74 7.16
CA ILE A 65 3.71 10.75 5.83
C ILE A 65 3.09 11.84 4.96
N LYS A 66 3.96 12.56 4.24
CA LYS A 66 3.55 13.53 3.21
C LYS A 66 3.20 12.88 1.87
N PRO A 67 2.29 13.47 1.08
CA PRO A 67 1.98 13.01 -0.27
C PRO A 67 3.24 12.83 -1.13
N GLY A 68 3.29 11.73 -1.88
CA GLY A 68 4.44 11.39 -2.73
C GLY A 68 5.51 10.51 -2.06
N SER A 69 5.42 10.23 -0.77
CA SER A 69 6.32 9.31 -0.04
C SER A 69 5.61 8.09 0.57
N VAL A 70 4.41 7.74 0.08
CA VAL A 70 3.60 6.65 0.64
C VAL A 70 4.40 5.34 0.67
N SER A 71 4.71 4.88 1.88
CA SER A 71 5.45 3.66 2.16
C SER A 71 4.62 2.75 3.04
N ILE A 72 4.72 1.43 2.83
CA ILE A 72 4.12 0.45 3.74
C ILE A 72 4.68 0.57 5.16
N LEU A 73 5.90 1.10 5.29
CA LEU A 73 6.50 1.36 6.59
C LEU A 73 5.71 2.39 7.41
N GLY A 74 4.90 3.24 6.78
CA GLY A 74 4.03 4.19 7.48
C GLY A 74 3.00 3.53 8.39
N LEU A 75 2.69 2.25 8.20
CA LEU A 75 1.83 1.50 9.12
C LEU A 75 2.41 1.40 10.53
N MET A 76 3.72 1.61 10.70
CA MET A 76 4.34 1.70 12.04
C MET A 76 3.86 2.91 12.85
N ASN A 77 3.36 3.95 12.17
CA ASN A 77 2.85 5.18 12.78
C ASN A 77 1.34 5.09 13.07
N ASP A 78 0.62 4.16 12.43
CA ASP A 78 -0.83 3.97 12.64
C ASP A 78 -1.12 3.11 13.87
N ILE A 79 -0.80 3.65 15.06
CA ILE A 79 -0.93 2.94 16.35
C ILE A 79 -2.37 2.48 16.62
N ASN A 80 -3.35 3.19 16.06
CA ASN A 80 -4.78 2.93 16.26
C ASN A 80 -5.39 2.04 15.17
N ASN A 81 -4.60 1.56 14.20
CA ASN A 81 -5.06 0.74 13.08
C ASN A 81 -6.22 1.38 12.30
N ASN A 82 -6.18 2.70 12.10
CA ASN A 82 -7.19 3.44 11.33
C ASN A 82 -7.19 3.06 9.84
N VAL A 83 -6.06 2.55 9.34
CA VAL A 83 -5.79 2.25 7.93
C VAL A 83 -5.76 0.74 7.71
N LYS A 84 -6.70 0.24 6.91
CA LYS A 84 -6.72 -1.18 6.52
C LYS A 84 -5.81 -1.45 5.33
N LEU A 85 -4.93 -2.43 5.47
CA LEU A 85 -4.04 -2.84 4.38
C LEU A 85 -4.76 -3.75 3.39
N LEU A 86 -4.82 -3.33 2.13
CA LEU A 86 -5.30 -4.12 1.00
C LEU A 86 -4.12 -4.50 0.11
N VAL A 87 -3.99 -5.77 -0.24
CA VAL A 87 -2.87 -6.27 -1.06
C VAL A 87 -3.38 -7.03 -2.26
N ASP A 88 -2.97 -6.60 -3.45
CA ASP A 88 -3.20 -7.34 -4.67
C ASP A 88 -2.50 -8.70 -4.62
N LYS A 89 -3.24 -9.80 -4.84
CA LYS A 89 -2.70 -11.17 -4.76
C LYS A 89 -1.51 -11.41 -5.69
N ASP A 90 -1.45 -10.72 -6.83
CA ASP A 90 -0.31 -10.84 -7.73
C ASP A 90 1.00 -10.28 -7.16
N LEU A 91 0.92 -9.42 -6.15
CA LEU A 91 2.08 -8.93 -5.41
C LEU A 91 2.78 -10.05 -4.64
N LEU A 92 2.02 -11.03 -4.14
CA LEU A 92 2.55 -12.15 -3.36
C LEU A 92 3.38 -13.12 -4.20
N LYS A 93 3.24 -13.07 -5.53
CA LYS A 93 4.02 -13.89 -6.46
C LYS A 93 5.43 -13.34 -6.68
N GLU A 94 5.68 -12.09 -6.30
CA GLU A 94 6.98 -11.47 -6.42
C GLU A 94 7.84 -11.85 -5.21
N GLU A 95 9.09 -12.25 -5.45
CA GLU A 95 10.04 -12.58 -4.38
C GLU A 95 10.42 -11.35 -3.54
N TYR A 96 10.45 -10.18 -4.19
CA TYR A 96 10.82 -8.91 -3.59
C TYR A 96 9.82 -7.81 -3.91
N ILE A 97 9.50 -6.99 -2.90
CA ILE A 97 8.77 -5.73 -3.08
C ILE A 97 9.77 -4.58 -3.08
N GLY A 98 9.67 -3.75 -4.12
CA GLY A 98 10.30 -2.43 -4.14
C GLY A 98 9.49 -1.41 -3.34
N CYS A 99 10.11 -0.81 -2.33
CA CYS A 99 9.52 0.30 -1.57
C CYS A 99 10.49 1.48 -1.45
N HIS A 100 9.99 2.69 -1.62
CA HIS A 100 10.78 3.89 -1.34
C HIS A 100 10.78 4.11 0.19
N PRO A 101 11.95 4.26 0.85
CA PRO A 101 12.03 4.49 2.28
C PRO A 101 11.71 5.96 2.61
N CYS A 102 10.46 6.35 2.41
CA CYS A 102 9.90 7.66 2.77
C CYS A 102 10.60 8.90 2.19
N ILE A 103 11.61 8.72 1.33
CA ILE A 103 12.24 9.74 0.49
C ILE A 103 12.39 9.15 -0.93
N ASN A 104 11.89 9.86 -1.94
CA ASN A 104 11.92 9.45 -3.35
C ASN A 104 13.32 9.28 -3.95
N THR A 105 14.38 9.48 -3.16
CA THR A 105 15.79 9.37 -3.57
C THR A 105 16.39 7.98 -3.34
N SER A 106 15.68 7.05 -2.70
CA SER A 106 16.17 5.70 -2.42
C SER A 106 15.09 4.64 -2.71
N SER A 107 15.52 3.41 -3.02
CA SER A 107 14.61 2.26 -3.21
C SER A 107 15.14 1.10 -2.38
N LEU A 108 14.33 0.62 -1.45
CA LEU A 108 14.60 -0.60 -0.71
C LEU A 108 14.04 -1.79 -1.47
N LYS A 109 14.82 -2.87 -1.47
CA LYS A 109 14.42 -4.20 -1.91
C LYS A 109 14.23 -5.05 -0.67
N ILE A 110 12.98 -5.33 -0.32
CA ILE A 110 12.62 -6.14 0.85
C ILE A 110 11.98 -7.43 0.35
N LYS A 111 12.28 -8.56 1.00
CA LYS A 111 11.59 -9.81 0.70
C LYS A 111 10.11 -9.65 1.02
N THR A 112 9.27 -10.05 0.07
CA THR A 112 7.82 -10.01 0.20
C THR A 112 7.37 -10.75 1.47
N GLU A 113 7.96 -11.93 1.72
CA GLU A 113 7.70 -12.73 2.91
C GLU A 113 8.00 -11.99 4.22
N ASP A 114 9.10 -11.25 4.32
CA ASP A 114 9.47 -10.53 5.54
C ASP A 114 8.46 -9.40 5.85
N ILE A 115 7.89 -8.76 4.82
CA ILE A 115 6.84 -7.76 5.00
C ILE A 115 5.59 -8.42 5.62
N PHE A 116 5.13 -9.53 5.03
CA PHE A 116 3.86 -10.14 5.43
C PHE A 116 3.95 -11.00 6.70
N SER A 117 5.09 -11.65 6.95
CA SER A 117 5.26 -12.55 8.10
C SER A 117 5.78 -11.83 9.35
N LYS A 118 6.68 -10.85 9.18
CA LYS A 118 7.34 -10.16 10.30
C LYS A 118 6.76 -8.76 10.48
N PHE A 119 6.89 -7.90 9.47
CA PHE A 119 6.58 -6.48 9.63
C PHE A 119 5.12 -6.24 10.03
N LEU A 120 4.15 -6.84 9.35
CA LEU A 120 2.73 -6.69 9.68
C LEU A 120 2.38 -7.16 11.10
N SER A 121 3.01 -8.25 11.54
CA SER A 121 2.86 -8.76 12.90
C SER A 121 3.41 -7.77 13.94
N TYR A 122 4.54 -7.10 13.65
CA TYR A 122 5.12 -6.09 14.53
C TYR A 122 4.30 -4.80 14.61
N VAL A 123 3.69 -4.38 13.51
CA VAL A 123 2.85 -3.15 13.49
C VAL A 123 1.38 -3.44 13.79
N ASN A 124 1.03 -4.68 14.16
CA ASN A 124 -0.34 -5.11 14.49
C ASN A 124 -1.38 -4.78 13.40
N HIS A 125 -1.03 -4.97 12.13
CA HIS A 125 -1.93 -4.71 11.00
C HIS A 125 -2.36 -6.01 10.31
N GLU A 126 -3.66 -6.18 10.13
CA GLU A 126 -4.21 -7.25 9.31
C GLU A 126 -4.17 -6.90 7.82
N VAL A 127 -3.95 -7.92 6.99
CA VAL A 127 -3.96 -7.80 5.53
C VAL A 127 -5.24 -8.39 4.95
N THR A 128 -5.90 -7.64 4.07
CA THR A 128 -6.98 -8.15 3.23
C THR A 128 -6.47 -8.33 1.80
N TYR A 129 -6.50 -9.57 1.30
CA TYR A 129 -6.09 -9.86 -0.07
C TYR A 129 -7.21 -9.55 -1.07
N VAL A 130 -6.89 -8.77 -2.08
CA VAL A 130 -7.80 -8.36 -3.16
C VAL A 130 -7.23 -8.75 -4.52
N ASP A 131 -8.08 -8.81 -5.53
CA ASP A 131 -7.70 -9.03 -6.92
C ASP A 131 -7.86 -7.72 -7.69
N VAL A 132 -6.76 -7.12 -8.14
CA VAL A 132 -6.79 -5.93 -8.99
C VAL A 132 -6.74 -6.37 -10.46
N LYS A 133 -7.83 -6.16 -11.19
CA LYS A 133 -7.97 -6.51 -12.62
C LYS A 133 -7.44 -5.46 -13.60
#